data_AF-A0A0Q6UPJ8-F1
#
_entry.id   AF-A0A0Q6UPJ8-F1
#
_cell.length_a   1.000
_cell.length_b   1.000
_cell.length_c   1.000
_cell.angle_alpha   90.00
_cell.angle_beta   90.00
_cell.angle_gamma   90.00
#
_symmetry.space_group_name_H-M   'P 1'
#
loop_
_entity.id
_entity.type
_entity.pdbx_description
1 polymer ?
#
loop_
_entity_poly.entity_id
_entity_poly.type
_entity_poly.pdbx_seq_one_letter_code
_entity_poly.pdbx_strand_id
1 'polypeptide(L)'
;MTHAQLPDPLTSTDCDLRGLPYMPFEVQNILISDLVLLSTGDEFKAAMLLRAASWSRIPAASLPDEPRALAKLAGVDFCDWEKVKDRALHGWVKCSDGFLYHPDVADRAMNALPDHQVFQEKRSGDAARKRRERDDRRRLFEEASGLNLSVAFNTKTSDLRRLVADAMVTRDQRDKSRVTSHGEQRDQDRDRPHDMSRSEAVTGHEKVTARKGKGKEDSPQPPTGGDRDRFDEAWSVLHDKSRGPADMGMARTLWREFIASGEIDADGLFAATKAVSDVVFASGGKQPMKAFHRWLKLREWQNWAPTGGQPKSHWTGPDHIRDAIIAQVAKTRCSRKEGEAFAASWLDSVTTWSDVPAAIVCLATTVEKKLRTTVGKMLVDEFGVQVIVKAAGEAA
;
A
#
# COMPACT_ATOMS: atom_id res chain seq x y z
N MET A 1 -35.87 -36.92 -13.87
CA MET A 1 -34.57 -36.22 -13.95
C MET A 1 -34.07 -36.08 -12.53
N THR A 2 -33.06 -36.86 -12.15
CA THR A 2 -32.46 -36.82 -10.81
C THR A 2 -31.66 -35.53 -10.67
N HIS A 3 -32.16 -34.57 -9.91
CA HIS A 3 -31.35 -33.44 -9.46
C HIS A 3 -30.21 -34.03 -8.62
N ALA A 4 -28.98 -33.95 -9.12
CA ALA A 4 -27.81 -34.39 -8.37
C ALA A 4 -27.75 -33.57 -7.08
N GLN A 5 -28.02 -34.21 -5.94
CA GLN A 5 -27.97 -33.59 -4.64
C GLN A 5 -26.51 -33.24 -4.35
N LEU A 6 -26.20 -31.95 -4.27
CA LEU A 6 -24.85 -31.48 -3.94
C LEU A 6 -24.49 -31.95 -2.52
N PRO A 7 -23.21 -32.29 -2.26
CA PRO A 7 -22.76 -32.67 -0.93
C PRO A 7 -22.86 -31.50 0.06
N ASP A 8 -22.93 -31.84 1.34
CA ASP A 8 -22.86 -30.85 2.41
C ASP A 8 -21.46 -30.19 2.47
N PRO A 9 -21.35 -28.97 3.01
CA PRO A 9 -20.08 -28.27 3.15
C PRO A 9 -19.03 -29.11 3.89
N LEU A 10 -17.78 -29.10 3.41
CA LEU A 10 -16.71 -29.94 3.97
C LEU A 10 -16.11 -29.38 5.27
N THR A 11 -16.40 -28.12 5.61
CA THR A 11 -16.06 -27.50 6.89
C THR A 11 -17.29 -26.80 7.46
N SER A 12 -17.31 -26.59 8.78
CA SER A 12 -18.41 -25.87 9.42
C SER A 12 -18.47 -24.42 8.95
N THR A 13 -19.66 -23.83 8.92
CA THR A 13 -19.85 -22.45 8.41
C THR A 13 -19.09 -21.38 9.21
N ASP A 14 -18.74 -21.69 10.45
CA ASP A 14 -18.01 -20.87 11.42
C ASP A 14 -16.52 -21.24 11.52
N CYS A 15 -16.02 -22.15 10.66
CA CYS A 15 -14.62 -22.53 10.63
C CYS A 15 -13.75 -21.31 10.24
N ASP A 16 -13.14 -20.67 11.23
CA ASP A 16 -12.29 -19.48 11.08
C ASP A 16 -10.85 -19.80 11.50
N LEU A 17 -9.96 -19.84 10.51
CA LEU A 17 -8.52 -20.08 10.68
C LEU A 17 -7.68 -18.81 10.46
N ARG A 18 -8.32 -17.64 10.33
CA ARG A 18 -7.60 -16.38 10.19
C ARG A 18 -6.74 -16.15 11.43
N GLY A 19 -5.47 -15.80 11.20
CA GLY A 19 -4.48 -15.64 12.27
C GLY A 19 -3.50 -16.81 12.37
N LEU A 20 -3.79 -17.95 11.74
CA LEU A 20 -2.78 -18.97 11.47
C LEU A 20 -1.96 -18.58 10.23
N PRO A 21 -0.65 -18.29 10.37
CA PRO A 21 0.17 -17.80 9.26
C PRO A 21 0.59 -18.90 8.28
N TYR A 22 0.33 -20.16 8.61
CA TYR A 22 0.78 -21.34 7.89
C TYR A 22 -0.40 -22.29 7.69
N MET A 23 -0.46 -22.89 6.51
CA MET A 23 -1.33 -24.01 6.19
C MET A 23 -0.47 -25.26 6.04
N PRO A 24 -0.78 -26.36 6.75
CA PRO A 24 -0.08 -27.61 6.54
C PRO A 24 -0.26 -28.11 5.11
N PHE A 25 0.80 -28.56 4.47
CA PHE A 25 0.76 -29.22 3.17
C PHE A 25 1.47 -30.56 3.26
N GLU A 26 0.84 -31.63 2.76
CA GLU A 26 1.49 -32.92 2.64
C GLU A 26 2.14 -33.01 1.28
N VAL A 27 3.46 -32.86 1.31
CA VAL A 27 4.27 -32.76 0.11
C VAL A 27 4.11 -34.01 -0.76
N GLN A 28 4.03 -35.20 -0.17
CA GLN A 28 3.86 -36.44 -0.92
C GLN A 28 2.53 -36.48 -1.68
N ASN A 29 1.41 -36.09 -1.07
CA ASN A 29 0.12 -36.09 -1.77
C ASN A 29 0.11 -35.12 -2.95
N ILE A 30 0.76 -33.96 -2.83
CA ILE A 30 0.88 -33.03 -3.94
C ILE A 30 1.72 -33.64 -5.07
N LEU A 31 2.87 -34.22 -4.74
CA LEU A 31 3.80 -34.79 -5.72
C LEU A 31 3.25 -36.03 -6.43
N ILE A 32 2.48 -36.86 -5.72
CA ILE A 32 1.86 -38.07 -6.25
C ILE A 32 0.58 -37.73 -7.03
N SER A 33 -0.07 -36.60 -6.72
CA SER A 33 -1.30 -36.21 -7.43
C SER A 33 -1.07 -35.93 -8.90
N ASP A 34 -2.10 -36.20 -9.71
CA ASP A 34 -2.16 -35.85 -11.13
C ASP A 34 -1.95 -34.35 -11.39
N LEU A 35 -2.07 -33.49 -10.37
CA LEU A 35 -1.82 -32.07 -10.50
C LEU A 35 -0.38 -31.79 -10.95
N VAL A 36 0.64 -32.36 -10.31
CA VAL A 36 2.05 -32.09 -10.69
C VAL A 36 2.38 -32.73 -12.03
N LEU A 37 1.81 -33.90 -12.31
CA LEU A 37 2.09 -34.66 -13.52
C LEU A 37 1.50 -34.02 -14.79
N LEU A 38 0.29 -33.45 -14.69
CA LEU A 38 -0.51 -33.03 -15.85
C LEU A 38 -0.64 -31.51 -16.02
N SER A 39 -0.13 -30.70 -15.09
CA SER A 39 -0.23 -29.24 -15.18
C SER A 39 1.00 -28.58 -15.79
N THR A 40 0.75 -27.51 -16.52
CA THR A 40 1.73 -26.49 -16.86
C THR A 40 2.12 -25.68 -15.61
N GLY A 41 3.22 -24.92 -15.70
CA GLY A 41 3.66 -24.07 -14.59
C GLY A 41 2.61 -23.05 -14.12
N ASP A 42 1.85 -22.48 -15.05
CA ASP A 42 0.81 -21.50 -14.73
C ASP A 42 -0.42 -22.15 -14.08
N GLU A 43 -0.82 -23.32 -14.55
CA GLU A 43 -1.89 -24.12 -13.96
C GLU A 43 -1.54 -24.57 -12.54
N PHE A 44 -0.31 -25.07 -12.34
CA PHE A 44 0.18 -25.47 -11.01
C PHE A 44 0.18 -24.30 -10.03
N LYS A 45 0.72 -23.15 -10.47
CA LYS A 45 0.73 -21.92 -9.68
C LYS A 45 -0.69 -21.49 -9.31
N ALA A 46 -1.62 -21.48 -10.27
CA ALA A 46 -3.02 -21.14 -10.04
C ALA A 46 -3.65 -22.08 -9.00
N ALA A 47 -3.47 -23.40 -9.15
CA ALA A 47 -3.98 -24.40 -8.21
C ALA A 47 -3.46 -24.18 -6.77
N MET A 48 -2.16 -23.92 -6.62
CA MET A 48 -1.55 -23.67 -5.30
C MET A 48 -2.04 -22.37 -4.67
N LEU A 49 -2.19 -21.30 -5.47
CA LEU A 49 -2.72 -20.02 -4.99
C LEU A 49 -4.18 -20.16 -4.54
N LEU A 50 -5.01 -20.92 -5.25
CA LEU A 50 -6.39 -21.19 -4.86
C LEU A 50 -6.47 -21.96 -3.53
N ARG A 51 -5.67 -23.02 -3.37
CA ARG A 51 -5.59 -23.76 -2.09
C ARG A 51 -5.16 -22.83 -0.95
N ALA A 52 -4.10 -22.05 -1.13
CA ALA A 52 -3.62 -21.10 -0.12
C ALA A 52 -4.67 -20.02 0.21
N ALA A 53 -5.34 -19.47 -0.81
CA ALA A 53 -6.37 -18.46 -0.64
C ALA A 53 -7.57 -18.97 0.16
N SER A 54 -7.94 -20.24 -0.03
CA SER A 54 -9.08 -20.85 0.68
C SER A 54 -8.84 -21.03 2.18
N TRP A 55 -7.59 -21.17 2.62
CA TRP A 55 -7.23 -21.41 4.01
C TRP A 55 -7.75 -20.33 4.98
N SER A 56 -7.61 -19.07 4.59
CA SER A 56 -7.97 -17.92 5.43
C SER A 56 -9.39 -17.39 5.20
N ARG A 57 -10.21 -18.11 4.41
CA ARG A 57 -11.62 -17.73 4.22
C ARG A 57 -12.47 -18.19 5.40
N ILE A 58 -13.70 -17.68 5.45
CA ILE A 58 -14.77 -18.17 6.31
C ILE A 58 -15.92 -18.56 5.39
N PRO A 59 -16.29 -19.84 5.32
CA PRO A 59 -15.65 -20.99 5.99
C PRO A 59 -14.23 -21.27 5.49
N ALA A 60 -13.33 -21.78 6.32
CA ALA A 60 -11.99 -22.18 5.87
C ALA A 60 -12.08 -23.33 4.85
N ALA A 61 -11.11 -23.39 3.92
CA ALA A 61 -11.07 -24.33 2.79
C ALA A 61 -12.13 -24.09 1.69
N SER A 62 -12.89 -23.01 1.78
CA SER A 62 -13.90 -22.63 0.77
C SER A 62 -13.35 -21.65 -0.27
N LEU A 63 -13.96 -21.62 -1.45
CA LEU A 63 -13.79 -20.62 -2.50
C LEU A 63 -15.13 -20.22 -3.12
N PRO A 64 -15.30 -18.95 -3.52
CA PRO A 64 -16.50 -18.54 -4.27
C PRO A 64 -16.53 -19.19 -5.65
N ASP A 65 -17.69 -19.69 -6.08
CA ASP A 65 -17.91 -20.21 -7.43
C ASP A 65 -18.20 -19.09 -8.44
N GLU A 66 -17.32 -18.08 -8.47
CA GLU A 66 -17.44 -16.90 -9.33
C GLU A 66 -16.15 -16.73 -10.16
N PRO A 67 -16.20 -16.90 -11.50
CA PRO A 67 -15.00 -16.92 -12.36
C PRO A 67 -14.06 -15.73 -12.18
N ARG A 68 -14.60 -14.52 -12.00
CA ARG A 68 -13.79 -13.31 -11.81
C ARG A 68 -13.08 -13.31 -10.45
N ALA A 69 -13.72 -13.81 -9.41
CA ALA A 69 -13.12 -13.94 -8.10
C ALA A 69 -12.03 -15.04 -8.12
N LEU A 70 -12.33 -16.18 -8.74
CA LEU A 70 -11.39 -17.30 -8.90
C LEU A 70 -10.14 -16.88 -9.68
N ALA A 71 -10.28 -16.22 -10.83
CA ALA A 71 -9.15 -15.71 -11.60
C ALA A 71 -8.24 -14.81 -10.74
N LYS A 72 -8.85 -13.89 -9.97
CA LYS A 72 -8.11 -12.99 -9.09
C LYS A 72 -7.35 -13.75 -7.98
N LEU A 73 -7.98 -14.75 -7.38
CA LEU A 73 -7.37 -15.58 -6.33
C LEU A 73 -6.27 -16.48 -6.90
N ALA A 74 -6.45 -17.00 -8.11
CA ALA A 74 -5.46 -17.77 -8.85
C ALA A 74 -4.28 -16.93 -9.36
N GLY A 75 -4.35 -15.60 -9.22
CA GLY A 75 -3.29 -14.69 -9.67
C GLY A 75 -3.12 -14.66 -11.18
N VAL A 76 -4.20 -14.93 -11.92
CA VAL A 76 -4.25 -14.87 -13.38
C VAL A 76 -5.19 -13.77 -13.84
N ASP A 77 -4.94 -13.23 -15.03
CA ASP A 77 -5.89 -12.32 -15.66
C ASP A 77 -7.17 -13.09 -15.99
N PHE A 78 -8.32 -12.42 -15.88
CA PHE A 78 -9.63 -13.03 -16.12
C PHE A 78 -9.75 -13.73 -17.49
N CYS A 79 -8.94 -13.30 -18.46
CA CYS A 79 -8.99 -13.74 -19.85
C CYS A 79 -8.12 -14.96 -20.12
N ASP A 80 -7.17 -15.23 -19.22
CA ASP A 80 -6.41 -16.46 -19.19
C ASP A 80 -7.03 -17.49 -18.23
N TRP A 81 -8.06 -17.10 -17.47
CA TRP A 81 -8.73 -17.99 -16.52
C TRP A 81 -9.22 -19.28 -17.16
N GLU A 82 -9.97 -19.20 -18.27
CA GLU A 82 -10.49 -20.39 -18.94
C GLU A 82 -9.39 -21.33 -19.45
N LYS A 83 -8.15 -20.85 -19.65
CA LYS A 83 -7.02 -21.70 -20.06
C LYS A 83 -6.49 -22.55 -18.91
N VAL A 84 -6.56 -22.04 -17.67
CA VAL A 84 -5.99 -22.71 -16.49
C VAL A 84 -7.03 -23.32 -15.56
N LYS A 85 -8.30 -22.91 -15.70
CA LYS A 85 -9.43 -23.20 -14.80
C LYS A 85 -9.58 -24.69 -14.52
N ASP A 86 -9.59 -25.52 -15.55
CA ASP A 86 -9.85 -26.96 -15.40
C ASP A 86 -8.80 -27.65 -14.53
N ARG A 87 -7.52 -27.27 -14.67
CA ARG A 87 -6.44 -27.78 -13.83
C ARG A 87 -6.36 -27.09 -12.47
N ALA A 88 -6.60 -25.78 -12.42
CA ALA A 88 -6.59 -25.00 -11.18
C ALA A 88 -7.69 -25.46 -10.21
N LEU A 89 -8.86 -25.84 -10.73
CA LEU A 89 -10.00 -26.36 -9.99
C LEU A 89 -10.03 -27.89 -9.90
N HIS A 90 -8.94 -28.58 -10.25
CA HIS A 90 -8.86 -30.03 -10.07
C HIS A 90 -9.02 -30.43 -8.59
N GLY A 91 -9.97 -31.32 -8.30
CA GLY A 91 -10.24 -31.81 -6.95
C GLY A 91 -11.14 -30.90 -6.11
N TRP A 92 -11.63 -29.78 -6.65
CA TRP A 92 -12.60 -28.93 -5.94
C TRP A 92 -14.02 -29.50 -6.07
N VAL A 93 -14.78 -29.44 -4.99
CA VAL A 93 -16.14 -29.97 -4.88
C VAL A 93 -17.11 -28.83 -4.59
N LYS A 94 -18.10 -28.65 -5.47
CA LYS A 94 -19.19 -27.71 -5.23
C LYS A 94 -20.15 -28.29 -4.20
N CYS A 95 -20.36 -27.57 -3.10
CA CYS A 95 -21.23 -27.99 -2.01
C CYS A 95 -22.58 -27.26 -2.03
N SER A 96 -23.53 -27.70 -1.21
CA SER A 96 -24.90 -27.20 -1.13
C SER A 96 -25.02 -25.73 -0.71
N ASP A 97 -23.98 -25.18 -0.07
CA ASP A 97 -23.85 -23.77 0.32
C ASP A 97 -23.41 -22.84 -0.83
N GLY A 98 -23.13 -23.39 -2.02
CA GLY A 98 -22.71 -22.65 -3.21
C GLY A 98 -21.22 -22.34 -3.28
N PHE A 99 -20.42 -22.82 -2.32
CA PHE A 99 -18.96 -22.68 -2.37
C PHE A 99 -18.28 -23.93 -2.94
N LEU A 100 -17.05 -23.74 -3.42
CA LEU A 100 -16.14 -24.80 -3.82
C LEU A 100 -15.23 -25.14 -2.63
N TYR A 101 -15.14 -26.41 -2.27
CA TYR A 101 -14.25 -26.90 -1.21
C TYR A 101 -13.20 -27.84 -1.78
N HIS A 102 -11.99 -27.76 -1.22
CA HIS A 102 -10.95 -28.74 -1.52
C HIS A 102 -10.85 -29.76 -0.37
N PRO A 103 -11.12 -31.06 -0.59
CA PRO A 103 -11.13 -32.08 0.47
C PRO A 103 -9.87 -32.09 1.34
N ASP A 104 -8.68 -32.09 0.72
CA ASP A 104 -7.41 -32.07 1.48
C ASP A 104 -7.22 -30.81 2.33
N VAL A 105 -7.76 -29.67 1.92
CA VAL A 105 -7.65 -28.43 2.68
C VAL A 105 -8.70 -28.41 3.79
N ALA A 106 -9.89 -28.93 3.52
CA ALA A 106 -10.99 -29.03 4.49
C ALA A 106 -10.62 -29.96 5.65
N ASP A 107 -10.06 -31.14 5.38
CA ASP A 107 -9.58 -32.06 6.41
C ASP A 107 -8.55 -31.39 7.33
N ARG A 108 -7.57 -30.69 6.74
CA ARG A 108 -6.57 -29.93 7.50
C ARG A 108 -7.17 -28.78 8.30
N ALA A 109 -8.17 -28.12 7.74
CA ALA A 109 -8.85 -27.03 8.43
C ALA A 109 -9.60 -27.53 9.66
N MET A 110 -10.31 -28.66 9.52
CA MET A 110 -10.99 -29.33 10.62
C MET A 110 -10.01 -29.81 11.71
N ASN A 111 -8.84 -30.32 11.32
CA ASN A 111 -7.79 -30.73 12.25
C ASN A 111 -7.12 -29.54 12.96
N ALA A 112 -6.97 -28.39 12.31
CA ALA A 112 -6.34 -27.20 12.90
C ALA A 112 -7.27 -26.36 13.78
N LEU A 113 -8.60 -26.45 13.56
CA LEU A 113 -9.57 -25.59 14.22
C LEU A 113 -9.57 -25.69 15.75
N PRO A 114 -9.54 -26.89 16.39
CA PRO A 114 -9.59 -27.00 17.84
C PRO A 114 -8.38 -26.33 18.53
N ASP A 115 -7.18 -26.57 18.02
CA ASP A 115 -5.94 -25.97 18.56
C ASP A 115 -5.95 -24.46 18.39
N HIS A 116 -6.46 -23.98 17.25
CA HIS A 116 -6.61 -22.55 16.98
C HIS A 116 -7.60 -21.88 17.96
N GLN A 117 -8.75 -22.51 18.23
CA GLN A 117 -9.74 -22.01 19.19
C GLN A 117 -9.14 -21.92 20.59
N VAL A 118 -8.47 -22.97 21.07
CA VAL A 118 -7.79 -22.96 22.38
C VAL A 118 -6.73 -21.85 22.45
N PHE A 119 -5.97 -21.64 21.38
CA PHE A 119 -4.99 -20.56 21.31
C PHE A 119 -5.65 -19.18 21.36
N GLN A 120 -6.74 -18.97 20.61
CA GLN A 120 -7.50 -17.73 20.62
C GLN A 120 -8.09 -17.42 22.01
N GLU A 121 -8.65 -18.42 22.68
CA GLU A 121 -9.19 -18.29 24.05
C GLU A 121 -8.11 -17.91 25.05
N LYS A 122 -6.95 -18.59 25.02
CA LYS A 122 -5.80 -18.24 25.87
C LYS A 122 -5.34 -16.81 25.62
N ARG A 123 -5.21 -16.43 24.33
CA ARG A 123 -4.77 -15.09 23.93
C ARG A 123 -5.77 -14.01 24.34
N SER A 124 -7.07 -14.26 24.21
CA SER A 124 -8.12 -13.32 24.62
C SER A 124 -8.18 -13.18 26.15
N GLY A 125 -8.04 -14.29 26.89
CA GLY A 125 -7.91 -14.29 28.35
C GLY A 125 -6.70 -13.50 28.84
N ASP A 126 -5.54 -13.72 28.21
CA ASP A 126 -4.31 -12.96 28.51
C ASP A 126 -4.45 -11.47 28.18
N ALA A 127 -5.08 -11.14 27.05
CA ALA A 127 -5.36 -9.75 26.68
C ALA A 127 -6.29 -9.09 27.70
N ALA A 128 -7.35 -9.79 28.14
CA ALA A 128 -8.27 -9.31 29.15
C ALA A 128 -7.57 -9.10 30.51
N ARG A 129 -6.72 -10.06 30.94
CA ARG A 129 -5.91 -9.94 32.15
C ARG A 129 -4.98 -8.72 32.09
N LYS A 130 -4.20 -8.58 31.02
CA LYS A 130 -3.29 -7.44 30.81
C LYS A 130 -4.05 -6.12 30.73
N ARG A 131 -5.25 -6.10 30.16
CA ARG A 131 -6.13 -4.91 30.13
C ARG A 131 -6.55 -4.52 31.55
N ARG A 132 -7.01 -5.48 32.38
CA ARG A 132 -7.36 -5.22 33.79
C ARG A 132 -6.17 -4.68 34.58
N GLU A 133 -4.98 -5.25 34.39
CA GLU A 133 -3.75 -4.77 35.06
C GLU A 133 -3.38 -3.34 34.65
N ARG A 134 -3.52 -2.98 33.37
CA ARG A 134 -3.29 -1.61 32.89
C ARG A 134 -4.32 -0.63 33.41
N ASP A 135 -5.60 -1.05 33.43
CA ASP A 135 -6.71 -0.24 33.92
C ASP A 135 -6.58 0.02 35.43
N ASP A 136 -6.25 -1.01 36.21
CA ASP A 136 -5.97 -0.90 37.66
C ASP A 136 -4.75 0.01 37.92
N ARG A 137 -3.65 -0.20 37.19
CA ARG A 137 -2.48 0.66 37.31
C ARG A 137 -2.80 2.12 37.00
N ARG A 138 -3.57 2.40 35.95
CA ARG A 138 -4.00 3.77 35.62
C ARG A 138 -4.85 4.36 36.73
N ARG A 139 -5.85 3.63 37.23
CA ARG A 139 -6.70 4.07 38.35
C ARG A 139 -5.87 4.41 39.58
N LEU A 140 -4.89 3.58 39.93
CA LEU A 140 -4.03 3.81 41.09
C LEU A 140 -3.15 5.06 40.94
N PHE A 141 -2.66 5.35 39.72
CA PHE A 141 -1.94 6.61 39.47
C PHE A 141 -2.87 7.83 39.54
N GLU A 142 -4.11 7.71 39.05
CA GLU A 142 -5.13 8.75 39.18
C GLU A 142 -5.48 9.02 40.66
N GLU A 143 -5.67 7.97 41.45
CA GLU A 143 -5.91 8.07 42.91
C GLU A 143 -4.70 8.67 43.63
N ALA A 144 -3.47 8.24 43.31
CA ALA A 144 -2.25 8.80 43.88
C ALA A 144 -2.13 10.31 43.58
N SER A 145 -2.43 10.71 42.34
CA SER A 145 -2.45 12.12 41.95
C SER A 145 -3.52 12.91 42.72
N GLY A 146 -4.73 12.35 42.90
CA GLY A 146 -5.81 12.97 43.68
C GLY A 146 -5.48 13.13 45.18
N LEU A 147 -4.53 12.35 45.70
CA LEU A 147 -3.99 12.46 47.05
C LEU A 147 -2.74 13.36 47.11
N ASN A 148 -2.37 14.03 46.02
CA ASN A 148 -1.14 14.83 45.89
C ASN A 148 0.16 14.03 46.18
N LEU A 149 0.17 12.73 45.88
CA LEU A 149 1.37 11.90 45.98
C LEU A 149 2.18 11.98 44.69
N SER A 150 3.42 12.46 44.77
CA SER A 150 4.37 12.38 43.66
C SER A 150 4.96 10.97 43.59
N VAL A 151 4.44 10.15 42.68
CA VAL A 151 4.89 8.76 42.48
C VAL A 151 5.64 8.64 41.16
N ALA A 152 6.84 8.05 41.18
CA ALA A 152 7.64 7.83 39.99
C ALA A 152 6.92 6.91 38.98
N PHE A 153 7.02 7.21 37.68
CA PHE A 153 6.25 6.49 36.64
C PHE A 153 6.56 4.98 36.57
N ASN A 154 7.76 4.58 36.99
CA ASN A 154 8.27 3.21 36.99
C ASN A 154 7.98 2.43 38.29
N THR A 155 7.23 3.02 39.22
CA THR A 155 6.86 2.36 40.49
C THR A 155 6.10 1.06 40.23
N LYS A 156 6.46 -0.04 40.90
CA LYS A 156 5.78 -1.33 40.73
C LYS A 156 4.33 -1.23 41.18
N THR A 157 3.43 -1.97 40.53
CA THR A 157 1.99 -1.91 40.84
C THR A 157 1.69 -2.30 42.30
N SER A 158 2.44 -3.23 42.89
CA SER A 158 2.33 -3.59 44.32
C SER A 158 2.62 -2.41 45.24
N ASP A 159 3.70 -1.67 44.96
CA ASP A 159 4.16 -0.56 45.78
C ASP A 159 3.23 0.64 45.61
N LEU A 160 2.76 0.88 44.38
CA LEU A 160 1.75 1.88 44.09
C LEU A 160 0.44 1.63 44.86
N ARG A 161 -0.03 0.36 44.91
CA ARG A 161 -1.21 0.00 45.73
C ARG A 161 -0.97 0.30 47.21
N ARG A 162 0.20 -0.06 47.75
CA ARG A 162 0.54 0.21 49.15
C ARG A 162 0.56 1.71 49.45
N LEU A 163 1.23 2.51 48.62
CA LEU A 163 1.34 3.95 48.80
C LEU A 163 -0.02 4.66 48.78
N VAL A 164 -0.90 4.27 47.86
CA VAL A 164 -2.27 4.81 47.80
C VAL A 164 -3.06 4.44 49.05
N ALA A 165 -2.99 3.18 49.49
CA ALA A 165 -3.68 2.72 50.70
C ALA A 165 -3.21 3.46 51.96
N ASP A 166 -1.89 3.57 52.18
CA ASP A 166 -1.31 4.26 53.34
C ASP A 166 -1.73 5.73 53.38
N ALA A 167 -1.73 6.40 52.22
CA ALA A 167 -2.13 7.80 52.13
C ALA A 167 -3.64 8.02 52.35
N MET A 168 -4.48 7.07 51.91
CA MET A 168 -5.92 7.09 52.22
C MET A 168 -6.19 6.96 53.72
N VAL A 169 -5.52 6.02 54.41
CA VAL A 169 -5.63 5.84 55.87
C VAL A 169 -5.18 7.11 56.60
N THR A 170 -4.06 7.71 56.17
CA THR A 170 -3.54 8.94 56.76
C THR A 170 -4.49 10.13 56.57
N ARG A 171 -5.24 10.18 55.46
CA ARG A 171 -6.26 11.20 55.21
C ARG A 171 -7.47 11.01 56.12
N ASP A 172 -7.99 9.79 56.22
CA ASP A 172 -9.14 9.46 57.09
C ASP A 172 -8.84 9.72 58.57
N GLN A 173 -7.63 9.39 59.04
CA GLN A 173 -7.19 9.73 60.41
C GLN A 173 -7.14 11.24 60.67
N ARG A 174 -6.71 12.05 59.68
CA ARG A 174 -6.70 13.52 59.78
C ARG A 174 -8.10 14.12 59.79
N ASP A 175 -9.01 13.59 58.99
CA ASP A 175 -10.40 14.06 58.97
C ASP A 175 -11.10 13.72 60.30
N LYS A 176 -10.84 12.54 60.89
CA LYS A 176 -11.35 12.16 62.22
C LYS A 176 -10.80 13.03 63.35
N SER A 177 -9.49 13.31 63.37
CA SER A 177 -8.90 14.17 64.42
C SER A 177 -9.38 15.63 64.34
N ARG A 178 -9.70 16.10 63.13
CA ARG A 178 -10.27 17.44 62.90
C ARG A 178 -11.73 17.57 63.34
N VAL A 179 -12.48 16.48 63.37
CA VAL A 179 -13.86 16.44 63.92
C VAL A 179 -13.85 16.42 65.45
N THR A 180 -12.81 15.85 66.08
CA THR A 180 -12.69 15.80 67.55
C THR A 180 -12.11 17.06 68.21
N SER A 181 -11.60 18.03 67.44
CA SER A 181 -10.93 19.24 67.99
C SER A 181 -11.87 20.42 68.30
N HIS A 182 -13.19 20.23 68.35
CA HIS A 182 -14.11 21.20 68.96
C HIS A 182 -14.27 20.89 70.45
N GLY A 183 -13.22 21.18 71.22
CA GLY A 183 -13.20 21.04 72.66
C GLY A 183 -11.82 21.39 73.19
N GLU A 184 -11.73 22.56 73.81
CA GLU A 184 -10.61 23.04 74.64
C GLU A 184 -9.44 23.73 73.91
N GLN A 185 -9.64 25.02 73.67
CA GLN A 185 -8.57 26.02 73.68
C GLN A 185 -7.89 26.03 75.06
N ARG A 186 -6.56 26.09 75.08
CA ARG A 186 -5.82 26.91 76.05
C ARG A 186 -4.47 27.33 75.50
N ASP A 187 -4.28 28.64 75.54
CA ASP A 187 -3.12 29.42 75.17
C ASP A 187 -1.88 29.12 76.03
N GLN A 188 -0.71 29.25 75.39
CA GLN A 188 0.50 29.94 75.89
C GLN A 188 1.53 29.96 74.74
N ASP A 189 1.86 31.12 74.15
CA ASP A 189 3.02 32.00 74.51
C ASP A 189 4.33 31.19 74.62
N ARG A 190 5.50 31.51 74.03
CA ARG A 190 6.07 32.73 73.43
C ARG A 190 7.50 32.41 72.90
N ASP A 191 8.05 33.35 72.10
CA ASP A 191 9.48 33.69 71.92
C ASP A 191 10.42 32.93 70.92
N ARG A 192 10.48 33.49 69.68
CA ARG A 192 11.62 34.03 68.84
C ARG A 192 13.09 33.52 69.02
N PRO A 193 14.05 33.76 68.07
CA PRO A 193 14.01 34.46 66.77
C PRO A 193 14.74 33.78 65.57
N HIS A 194 14.64 34.44 64.40
CA HIS A 194 15.36 34.26 63.14
C HIS A 194 16.90 34.28 63.23
N ASP A 195 17.56 33.46 62.40
CA ASP A 195 18.87 33.77 61.83
C ASP A 195 18.97 33.28 60.37
N MET A 196 19.58 34.10 59.51
CA MET A 196 19.84 33.84 58.09
C MET A 196 21.34 33.62 57.89
N SER A 197 21.74 32.57 57.16
CA SER A 197 23.06 32.51 56.51
C SER A 197 23.10 31.55 55.31
N ARG A 198 23.00 32.16 54.12
CA ARG A 198 23.85 32.06 52.92
C ARG A 198 24.75 30.81 52.67
N SER A 199 24.45 30.15 51.54
CA SER A 199 25.27 29.49 50.48
C SER A 199 26.55 28.71 50.79
N GLU A 200 26.67 27.50 50.19
CA GLU A 200 27.74 27.15 49.24
C GLU A 200 27.46 25.81 48.52
N ALA A 201 28.14 25.60 47.39
CA ALA A 201 27.86 24.61 46.36
C ALA A 201 28.95 23.52 46.24
N VAL A 202 28.61 22.49 45.43
CA VAL A 202 29.48 21.62 44.61
C VAL A 202 29.93 20.26 45.17
N THR A 203 29.51 19.21 44.45
CA THR A 203 30.24 18.03 43.87
C THR A 203 29.23 16.88 43.80
N GLY A 204 28.93 16.18 42.70
CA GLY A 204 29.69 15.84 41.51
C GLY A 204 29.91 14.31 41.51
N HIS A 205 29.09 13.54 40.80
CA HIS A 205 29.52 12.27 40.20
C HIS A 205 28.55 11.79 39.10
N GLU A 206 29.11 11.70 37.90
CA GLU A 206 28.54 11.27 36.64
C GLU A 206 28.80 9.77 36.43
N LYS A 207 27.81 9.03 35.90
CA LYS A 207 28.03 7.73 35.23
C LYS A 207 27.24 7.67 33.92
N VAL A 208 28.01 7.88 32.84
CA VAL A 208 27.95 7.28 31.50
C VAL A 208 26.83 6.27 31.23
N THR A 209 25.97 6.57 30.24
CA THR A 209 25.54 5.60 29.21
C THR A 209 25.10 6.27 27.90
N ALA A 210 25.71 5.80 26.79
CA ALA A 210 25.17 5.61 25.43
C ALA A 210 24.57 6.79 24.62
N ARG A 211 25.41 7.30 23.70
CA ARG A 211 25.03 8.08 22.50
C ARG A 211 24.34 7.18 21.46
N LYS A 212 23.15 7.56 20.99
CA LYS A 212 22.61 7.21 19.66
C LYS A 212 22.23 8.50 18.93
N GLY A 213 22.66 8.58 17.67
CA GLY A 213 22.95 9.83 16.97
C GLY A 213 21.77 10.69 16.55
N LYS A 214 22.08 11.99 16.43
CA LYS A 214 21.33 13.00 15.69
C LYS A 214 22.32 13.63 14.71
N GLY A 215 22.30 13.20 13.46
CA GLY A 215 22.89 13.94 12.35
C GLY A 215 21.85 14.94 11.87
N LYS A 216 22.04 16.20 12.21
CA LYS A 216 21.33 17.35 11.64
C LYS A 216 22.37 17.98 10.72
N GLU A 217 22.37 17.61 9.45
CA GLU A 217 23.13 18.32 8.43
C GLU A 217 22.30 19.50 7.95
N ASP A 218 22.97 20.65 7.93
CA ASP A 218 22.44 21.95 7.59
C ASP A 218 21.82 21.95 6.20
N SER A 219 20.59 22.44 6.13
CA SER A 219 19.96 22.83 4.86
C SER A 219 20.63 24.12 4.39
N PRO A 220 21.23 24.18 3.19
CA PRO A 220 21.69 25.45 2.64
C PRO A 220 20.46 26.32 2.34
N GLN A 221 20.40 27.51 2.94
CA GLN A 221 19.46 28.54 2.49
C GLN A 221 19.82 28.96 1.05
N PRO A 222 18.83 29.19 0.17
CA PRO A 222 19.09 29.55 -1.21
C PRO A 222 19.61 30.99 -1.33
N PRO A 223 20.51 31.27 -2.30
CA PRO A 223 20.87 32.65 -2.61
C PRO A 223 19.66 33.38 -3.21
N THR A 224 19.41 34.56 -2.67
CA THR A 224 18.48 35.56 -3.19
C THR A 224 18.94 36.09 -4.55
N GLY A 225 18.09 35.95 -5.58
CA GLY A 225 18.11 36.83 -6.76
C GLY A 225 17.90 36.11 -8.09
N GLY A 226 16.79 36.44 -8.77
CA GLY A 226 16.65 36.34 -10.23
C GLY A 226 15.93 35.10 -10.75
N ASP A 227 14.68 35.30 -11.19
CA ASP A 227 13.76 34.35 -11.83
C ASP A 227 13.21 33.24 -10.93
N ARG A 228 11.88 33.06 -10.94
CA ARG A 228 11.28 31.94 -10.20
C ARG A 228 11.69 30.66 -10.92
N ASP A 229 12.49 29.81 -10.28
CA ASP A 229 12.85 28.53 -10.86
C ASP A 229 11.57 27.69 -11.01
N ARG A 230 11.03 27.65 -12.24
CA ARG A 230 9.81 26.89 -12.57
C ARG A 230 9.94 25.41 -12.24
N PHE A 231 11.17 24.89 -12.16
CA PHE A 231 11.42 23.56 -11.66
C PHE A 231 11.03 23.43 -10.18
N ASP A 232 11.37 24.41 -9.33
CA ASP A 232 11.05 24.37 -7.89
C ASP A 232 9.55 24.51 -7.65
N GLU A 233 8.89 25.34 -8.45
CA GLU A 233 7.43 25.43 -8.45
C GLU A 233 6.80 24.09 -8.87
N ALA A 234 7.27 23.48 -9.97
CA ALA A 234 6.81 22.18 -10.45
C ALA A 234 7.06 21.07 -9.41
N TRP A 235 8.23 21.11 -8.76
CA TRP A 235 8.60 20.16 -7.72
C TRP A 235 7.69 20.28 -6.51
N SER A 236 7.32 21.50 -6.11
CA SER A 236 6.44 21.74 -4.95
C SER A 236 5.02 21.20 -5.11
N VAL A 237 4.49 21.18 -6.34
CA VAL A 237 3.12 20.73 -6.61
C VAL A 237 2.98 19.22 -6.76
N LEU A 238 4.08 18.47 -6.85
CA LEU A 238 4.05 17.02 -6.99
C LEU A 238 3.61 16.32 -5.70
N HIS A 239 2.92 15.20 -5.82
CA HIS A 239 2.63 14.34 -4.68
C HIS A 239 3.92 13.73 -4.07
N ASP A 240 4.00 13.53 -2.75
CA ASP A 240 5.22 13.06 -2.03
C ASP A 240 5.76 11.75 -2.61
N LYS A 241 4.88 10.81 -2.97
CA LYS A 241 5.26 9.53 -3.59
C LYS A 241 5.95 9.70 -4.96
N SER A 242 5.76 10.83 -5.64
CA SER A 242 6.38 11.14 -6.93
C SER A 242 7.73 11.89 -6.78
N ARG A 243 8.03 12.42 -5.59
CA ARG A 243 9.20 13.24 -5.24
C ARG A 243 10.33 12.45 -4.54
N GLY A 244 10.52 11.16 -4.85
CA GLY A 244 11.50 10.30 -4.15
C GLY A 244 12.85 11.00 -3.87
N PRO A 245 13.44 10.89 -2.68
CA PRO A 245 14.56 11.74 -2.25
C PRO A 245 15.85 11.63 -3.10
N ALA A 246 15.98 10.58 -3.92
CA ALA A 246 17.07 10.42 -4.88
C ALA A 246 16.81 11.08 -6.26
N ASP A 247 15.62 11.65 -6.48
CA ASP A 247 15.13 12.02 -7.81
C ASP A 247 15.32 13.49 -8.18
N MET A 248 15.56 14.39 -7.22
CA MET A 248 15.52 15.85 -7.47
C MET A 248 16.64 16.33 -8.39
N GLY A 249 17.88 15.89 -8.16
CA GLY A 249 19.03 16.30 -8.97
C GLY A 249 18.89 15.85 -10.43
N MET A 250 18.54 14.58 -10.66
CA MET A 250 18.32 14.03 -12.00
C MET A 250 17.14 14.71 -12.71
N ALA A 251 16.04 14.94 -12.00
CA ALA A 251 14.88 15.62 -12.58
C ALA A 251 15.20 17.06 -12.96
N ARG A 252 15.98 17.78 -12.16
CA ARG A 252 16.41 19.15 -12.45
C ARG A 252 17.32 19.21 -13.67
N THR A 253 18.22 18.24 -13.82
CA THR A 253 19.07 18.12 -15.02
C THR A 253 18.21 17.90 -16.28
N LEU A 254 17.34 16.90 -16.26
CA LEU A 254 16.44 16.61 -17.39
C LEU A 254 15.55 17.81 -17.73
N TRP A 255 14.99 18.48 -16.72
CA TRP A 255 14.18 19.68 -16.89
C TRP A 255 14.94 20.79 -17.65
N ARG A 256 16.18 21.06 -17.24
CA ARG A 256 17.03 22.05 -17.92
C ARG A 256 17.42 21.62 -19.33
N GLU A 257 17.72 20.34 -19.54
CA GLU A 257 18.02 19.79 -20.86
C GLU A 257 16.85 20.00 -21.84
N PHE A 258 15.61 19.76 -21.41
CA PHE A 258 14.42 19.97 -22.26
C PHE A 258 14.16 21.44 -22.61
N ILE A 259 14.40 22.35 -21.66
CA ILE A 259 14.29 23.80 -21.92
C ILE A 259 15.41 24.24 -22.87
N ALA A 260 16.64 23.78 -22.63
CA ALA A 260 17.80 24.12 -23.44
C ALA A 260 17.70 23.57 -24.87
N SER A 261 17.06 22.41 -25.06
CA SER A 261 16.80 21.84 -26.39
C SER A 261 15.66 22.54 -27.13
N GLY A 262 14.93 23.47 -26.49
CA GLY A 262 13.81 24.19 -27.07
C GLY A 262 12.57 23.30 -27.33
N GLU A 263 12.51 22.13 -26.71
CA GLU A 263 11.40 21.18 -26.92
C GLU A 263 10.11 21.61 -26.21
N ILE A 264 10.26 22.32 -25.10
CA ILE A 264 9.17 22.91 -24.32
C ILE A 264 9.74 24.07 -23.50
N ASP A 265 8.94 25.11 -23.30
CA ASP A 265 9.29 26.20 -22.41
C ASP A 265 9.06 25.81 -20.93
N ALA A 266 9.67 26.56 -20.02
CA ALA A 266 9.57 26.30 -18.60
C ALA A 266 8.11 26.35 -18.09
N ASP A 267 7.29 27.21 -18.68
CA ASP A 267 5.89 27.42 -18.33
C ASP A 267 5.00 26.26 -18.80
N GLY A 268 5.21 25.76 -20.02
CA GLY A 268 4.49 24.61 -20.57
C GLY A 268 4.78 23.33 -19.80
N LEU A 269 6.05 23.10 -19.43
CA LEU A 269 6.44 21.91 -18.65
C LEU A 269 5.93 22.00 -17.20
N PHE A 270 5.87 23.21 -16.63
CA PHE A 270 5.23 23.45 -15.35
C PHE A 270 3.73 23.14 -15.40
N ALA A 271 3.03 23.63 -16.41
CA ALA A 271 1.60 23.38 -16.56
C ALA A 271 1.29 21.89 -16.79
N ALA A 272 2.14 21.18 -17.55
CA ALA A 272 2.06 19.72 -17.69
C ALA A 272 2.17 19.01 -16.34
N THR A 273 3.15 19.44 -15.53
CA THR A 273 3.41 18.87 -14.20
C THR A 273 2.23 19.12 -13.25
N LYS A 274 1.65 20.32 -13.30
CA LYS A 274 0.47 20.66 -12.50
C LYS A 274 -0.74 19.80 -12.89
N ALA A 275 -1.02 19.66 -14.18
CA ALA A 275 -2.18 18.92 -14.67
C ALA A 275 -2.14 17.43 -14.28
N VAL A 276 -0.96 16.78 -14.39
CA VAL A 276 -0.82 15.38 -13.97
C VAL A 276 -0.93 15.24 -12.45
N SER A 277 -0.40 16.21 -11.69
CA SER A 277 -0.48 16.18 -10.22
C SER A 277 -1.92 16.31 -9.73
N ASP A 278 -2.70 17.20 -10.32
CA ASP A 278 -4.13 17.40 -9.98
C ASP A 278 -4.93 16.10 -10.17
N VAL A 279 -4.67 15.34 -11.23
CA VAL A 279 -5.32 14.03 -11.47
C VAL A 279 -4.89 12.98 -10.43
N VAL A 280 -3.61 12.95 -10.07
CA VAL A 280 -3.11 12.04 -9.03
C VAL A 280 -3.75 12.35 -7.68
N PHE A 281 -3.86 13.64 -7.32
CA PHE A 281 -4.57 14.10 -6.12
C PHE A 281 -6.05 13.70 -6.14
N ALA A 282 -6.76 13.92 -7.25
CA ALA A 282 -8.16 13.53 -7.40
C ALA A 282 -8.38 12.01 -7.26
N SER A 283 -7.38 11.18 -7.61
CA SER A 283 -7.45 9.72 -7.47
C SER A 283 -7.18 9.19 -6.04
N GLY A 284 -6.90 10.08 -5.07
CA GLY A 284 -6.52 9.70 -3.70
C GLY A 284 -5.19 8.93 -3.63
N GLY A 285 -4.30 9.13 -4.61
CA GLY A 285 -3.00 8.44 -4.68
C GLY A 285 -3.10 6.94 -5.01
N LYS A 286 -4.25 6.45 -5.52
CA LYS A 286 -4.42 5.06 -5.97
C LYS A 286 -3.61 4.75 -7.23
N GLN A 287 -3.35 5.75 -8.06
CA GLN A 287 -2.41 5.66 -9.18
C GLN A 287 -1.32 6.73 -9.02
N PRO A 288 -0.21 6.43 -8.32
CA PRO A 288 0.90 7.36 -8.27
C PRO A 288 1.49 7.51 -9.67
N MET A 289 1.79 8.75 -10.05
CA MET A 289 2.68 9.03 -11.16
C MET A 289 4.00 8.27 -10.95
N LYS A 290 4.66 7.88 -12.04
CA LYS A 290 6.04 7.38 -11.96
C LYS A 290 6.93 8.44 -11.28
N ALA A 291 8.07 8.00 -10.73
CA ALA A 291 9.08 8.92 -10.22
C ALA A 291 9.32 10.08 -11.22
N PHE A 292 9.34 11.32 -10.75
CA PHE A 292 9.26 12.50 -11.62
C PHE A 292 10.35 12.54 -12.70
N HIS A 293 11.60 12.17 -12.34
CA HIS A 293 12.70 12.05 -13.31
C HIS A 293 12.39 11.04 -14.43
N ARG A 294 11.69 9.93 -14.11
CA ARG A 294 11.34 8.89 -15.08
C ARG A 294 10.20 9.33 -15.98
N TRP A 295 9.24 10.07 -15.44
CA TRP A 295 8.18 10.69 -16.24
C TRP A 295 8.75 11.73 -17.23
N LEU A 296 9.71 12.56 -16.78
CA LEU A 296 10.47 13.46 -17.63
C LEU A 296 11.25 12.71 -18.71
N LYS A 297 12.05 11.71 -18.32
CA LYS A 297 12.87 10.90 -19.25
C LYS A 297 12.04 10.15 -20.30
N LEU A 298 10.86 9.67 -19.94
CA LEU A 298 9.93 8.98 -20.85
C LEU A 298 9.08 9.94 -21.69
N ARG A 299 9.27 11.25 -21.53
CA ARG A 299 8.54 12.32 -22.24
C ARG A 299 7.02 12.25 -22.04
N GLU A 300 6.59 11.68 -20.91
CA GLU A 300 5.16 11.51 -20.61
C GLU A 300 4.47 12.85 -20.32
N TRP A 301 5.24 13.92 -20.10
CA TRP A 301 4.77 15.30 -19.98
C TRP A 301 4.11 15.84 -21.23
N GLN A 302 4.44 15.31 -22.41
CA GLN A 302 3.81 15.72 -23.67
C GLN A 302 2.29 15.48 -23.67
N ASN A 303 1.82 14.47 -22.93
CA ASN A 303 0.39 14.19 -22.80
C ASN A 303 -0.39 15.23 -21.98
N TRP A 304 0.33 16.10 -21.26
CA TRP A 304 -0.23 17.02 -20.28
C TRP A 304 0.15 18.48 -20.54
N ALA A 305 1.13 18.74 -21.39
CA ALA A 305 1.55 20.08 -21.75
C ALA A 305 0.39 20.86 -22.37
N PRO A 306 0.22 22.17 -22.03
CA PRO A 306 -0.70 23.02 -22.73
C PRO A 306 -0.20 23.16 -24.16
N THR A 307 -0.80 22.39 -25.05
CA THR A 307 -0.65 22.58 -26.48
C THR A 307 -1.15 24.00 -26.78
N GLY A 308 -0.24 24.91 -27.10
CA GLY A 308 -0.59 26.14 -27.80
C GLY A 308 -1.29 25.74 -29.10
N GLY A 309 -2.62 25.63 -29.07
CA GLY A 309 -3.46 25.39 -30.23
C GLY A 309 -3.17 24.14 -31.08
N GLN A 310 -2.35 23.17 -30.66
CA GLN A 310 -2.22 21.92 -31.40
C GLN A 310 -3.34 20.95 -30.97
N PRO A 311 -4.23 20.53 -31.88
CA PRO A 311 -5.27 19.58 -31.55
C PRO A 311 -4.65 18.25 -31.10
N LYS A 312 -5.34 17.52 -30.20
CA LYS A 312 -5.10 16.08 -29.98
C LYS A 312 -4.90 15.45 -31.36
N SER A 313 -3.73 14.89 -31.65
CA SER A 313 -3.44 14.34 -32.97
C SER A 313 -4.35 13.13 -33.17
N HIS A 314 -5.49 13.36 -33.81
CA HIS A 314 -6.31 12.29 -34.33
C HIS A 314 -5.45 11.51 -35.31
N TRP A 315 -5.52 10.19 -35.27
CA TRP A 315 -4.86 9.33 -36.25
C TRP A 315 -5.08 9.90 -37.68
N THR A 316 -3.98 10.25 -38.35
CA THR A 316 -4.00 10.85 -39.71
C THR A 316 -3.66 9.85 -40.81
N GLY A 317 -3.48 8.57 -40.45
CA GLY A 317 -3.11 7.52 -41.39
C GLY A 317 -4.32 6.81 -42.00
N PRO A 318 -4.08 5.80 -42.86
CA PRO A 318 -5.16 5.05 -43.49
C PRO A 318 -6.02 4.26 -42.48
N ASP A 319 -7.34 4.32 -42.62
CA ASP A 319 -8.30 3.65 -41.72
C ASP A 319 -8.10 2.13 -41.67
N HIS A 320 -7.80 1.50 -42.81
CA HIS A 320 -7.58 0.06 -42.86
C HIS A 320 -6.38 -0.41 -42.01
N ILE A 321 -5.34 0.43 -41.85
CA ILE A 321 -4.20 0.15 -40.97
C ILE A 321 -4.62 0.33 -39.52
N ARG A 322 -5.39 1.39 -39.22
CA ARG A 322 -5.95 1.62 -37.87
C ARG A 322 -6.79 0.43 -37.43
N ASP A 323 -7.69 -0.03 -38.29
CA ASP A 323 -8.58 -1.16 -38.04
C ASP A 323 -7.81 -2.46 -37.86
N ALA A 324 -6.75 -2.69 -38.66
CA ALA A 324 -5.88 -3.85 -38.50
C ALA A 324 -5.12 -3.83 -37.16
N ILE A 325 -4.59 -2.68 -36.74
CA ILE A 325 -3.95 -2.50 -35.43
C ILE A 325 -4.96 -2.77 -34.32
N ILE A 326 -6.15 -2.18 -34.40
CA ILE A 326 -7.23 -2.37 -33.43
C ILE A 326 -7.59 -3.86 -33.32
N ALA A 327 -7.80 -4.53 -34.46
CA ALA A 327 -8.17 -5.94 -34.50
C ALA A 327 -7.08 -6.83 -33.90
N GLN A 328 -5.80 -6.54 -34.20
CA GLN A 328 -4.69 -7.30 -33.66
C GLN A 328 -4.49 -7.07 -32.16
N VAL A 329 -4.65 -5.83 -31.67
CA VAL A 329 -4.62 -5.51 -30.24
C VAL A 329 -5.79 -6.16 -29.51
N ALA A 330 -6.99 -6.16 -30.11
CA ALA A 330 -8.17 -6.81 -29.55
C ALA A 330 -7.97 -8.32 -29.34
N LYS A 331 -7.18 -9.02 -30.18
CA LYS A 331 -6.83 -10.43 -29.95
C LYS A 331 -6.02 -10.67 -28.66
N THR A 332 -5.33 -9.64 -28.16
CA THR A 332 -4.53 -9.70 -26.93
C THR A 332 -5.32 -9.23 -25.69
N ARG A 333 -6.61 -8.91 -25.84
CA ARG A 333 -7.43 -8.28 -24.81
C ARG A 333 -8.74 -9.03 -24.58
N CYS A 334 -9.30 -8.78 -23.41
CA CYS A 334 -10.48 -9.44 -22.84
C CYS A 334 -11.79 -9.16 -23.58
N SER A 335 -11.89 -8.00 -24.23
CA SER A 335 -13.01 -7.68 -25.10
C SER A 335 -12.53 -6.84 -26.27
N ARG A 336 -13.24 -6.94 -27.41
CA ARG A 336 -13.00 -6.11 -28.58
C ARG A 336 -13.07 -4.61 -28.23
N LYS A 337 -14.03 -4.20 -27.40
CA LYS A 337 -14.22 -2.82 -26.95
C LYS A 337 -13.05 -2.29 -26.11
N GLU A 338 -12.46 -3.12 -25.25
CA GLU A 338 -11.26 -2.75 -24.49
C GLU A 338 -10.01 -2.73 -25.38
N GLY A 339 -9.90 -3.66 -26.33
CA GLY A 339 -8.86 -3.65 -27.36
C GLY A 339 -8.90 -2.40 -28.22
N GLU A 340 -10.11 -2.00 -28.66
CA GLU A 340 -10.39 -0.77 -29.40
C GLU A 340 -10.02 0.48 -28.60
N ALA A 341 -10.52 0.61 -27.36
CA ALA A 341 -10.19 1.74 -26.51
C ALA A 341 -8.69 1.82 -26.20
N PHE A 342 -8.04 0.68 -26.02
CA PHE A 342 -6.61 0.61 -25.72
C PHE A 342 -5.74 0.92 -26.94
N ALA A 343 -6.08 0.42 -28.12
CA ALA A 343 -5.38 0.75 -29.37
C ALA A 343 -5.60 2.23 -29.74
N ALA A 344 -6.83 2.74 -29.63
CA ALA A 344 -7.16 4.15 -29.82
C ALA A 344 -6.35 5.05 -28.88
N SER A 345 -6.12 4.62 -27.62
CA SER A 345 -5.29 5.39 -26.69
C SER A 345 -3.85 5.61 -27.18
N TRP A 346 -3.29 4.72 -28.00
CA TRP A 346 -1.95 4.89 -28.57
C TRP A 346 -1.97 5.75 -29.84
N LEU A 347 -2.94 5.46 -30.71
CA LEU A 347 -3.02 6.05 -32.04
C LEU A 347 -3.51 7.51 -32.01
N ASP A 348 -4.41 7.84 -31.08
CA ASP A 348 -5.07 9.15 -31.03
C ASP A 348 -4.38 10.15 -30.07
N SER A 349 -3.30 9.76 -29.40
CA SER A 349 -2.61 10.65 -28.44
C SER A 349 -1.14 10.91 -28.71
N VAL A 350 -0.42 10.02 -29.43
CA VAL A 350 1.05 10.13 -29.54
C VAL A 350 1.61 9.66 -30.90
N THR A 351 0.77 9.50 -31.93
CA THR A 351 1.24 9.06 -33.25
C THR A 351 0.72 9.92 -34.39
N THR A 352 1.58 10.20 -35.36
CA THR A 352 1.23 10.80 -36.64
C THR A 352 1.61 9.85 -37.78
N TRP A 353 0.94 9.99 -38.91
CA TRP A 353 1.25 9.23 -40.12
C TRP A 353 2.25 9.98 -41.01
N SER A 354 3.18 9.24 -41.63
CA SER A 354 4.05 9.73 -42.70
C SER A 354 3.83 8.86 -43.94
N ASP A 355 3.63 9.49 -45.09
CA ASP A 355 3.43 8.79 -46.36
C ASP A 355 4.75 8.35 -47.02
N VAL A 356 5.87 9.01 -46.70
CA VAL A 356 7.17 8.77 -47.33
C VAL A 356 8.30 8.85 -46.28
N PRO A 357 8.84 7.71 -45.80
CA PRO A 357 8.33 6.35 -45.99
C PRO A 357 6.99 6.14 -45.27
N ALA A 358 6.17 5.18 -45.74
CA ALA A 358 4.93 4.78 -45.07
C ALA A 358 5.23 4.36 -43.63
N ALA A 359 4.90 5.23 -42.67
CA ALA A 359 5.35 5.06 -41.30
C ALA A 359 4.40 5.66 -40.26
N ILE A 360 4.32 4.97 -39.12
CA ILE A 360 3.73 5.50 -37.89
C ILE A 360 4.85 6.19 -37.10
N VAL A 361 4.78 7.51 -37.04
CA VAL A 361 5.72 8.36 -36.33
C VAL A 361 5.23 8.54 -34.90
N CYS A 362 5.97 7.99 -33.94
CA CYS A 362 5.67 8.04 -32.52
C CYS A 362 6.40 9.22 -31.87
N LEU A 363 5.69 10.00 -31.04
CA LEU A 363 6.31 11.09 -30.25
C LEU A 363 6.92 10.58 -28.93
N ALA A 364 6.52 9.39 -28.47
CA ALA A 364 7.06 8.74 -27.27
C ALA A 364 7.63 7.34 -27.56
N THR A 365 8.84 7.09 -27.08
CA THR A 365 9.55 5.79 -27.19
C THR A 365 8.78 4.63 -26.54
N THR A 366 7.95 4.92 -25.52
CA THR A 366 7.10 3.91 -24.89
C THR A 366 6.01 3.41 -25.84
N VAL A 367 5.43 4.30 -26.65
CA VAL A 367 4.39 3.96 -27.62
C VAL A 367 5.00 3.21 -28.80
N GLU A 368 6.14 3.68 -29.30
CA GLU A 368 6.92 2.98 -30.33
C GLU A 368 7.23 1.53 -29.92
N LYS A 369 7.79 1.32 -28.73
CA LYS A 369 8.10 -0.02 -28.22
C LYS A 369 6.87 -0.92 -28.16
N LYS A 370 5.73 -0.38 -27.70
CA LYS A 370 4.45 -1.12 -27.64
C LYS A 370 3.95 -1.49 -29.03
N LEU A 371 3.98 -0.57 -29.99
CA LEU A 371 3.58 -0.83 -31.37
C LEU A 371 4.48 -1.89 -32.01
N ARG A 372 5.81 -1.74 -31.91
CA ARG A 372 6.75 -2.74 -32.45
C ARG A 372 6.54 -4.13 -31.87
N THR A 373 6.36 -4.23 -30.55
CA THR A 373 6.21 -5.53 -29.87
C THR A 373 4.86 -6.19 -30.16
N THR A 374 3.78 -5.40 -30.23
CA THR A 374 2.42 -5.94 -30.32
C THR A 374 1.98 -6.17 -31.76
N VAL A 375 2.33 -5.25 -32.66
CA VAL A 375 1.82 -5.20 -34.04
C VAL A 375 2.92 -4.98 -35.08
N GLY A 376 4.18 -4.79 -34.69
CA GLY A 376 5.27 -4.40 -35.59
C GLY A 376 5.52 -5.39 -36.72
N LYS A 377 5.45 -6.70 -36.44
CA LYS A 377 5.61 -7.72 -37.47
C LYS A 377 4.52 -7.63 -38.54
N MET A 378 3.25 -7.55 -38.11
CA MET A 378 2.10 -7.38 -39.00
C MET A 378 2.22 -6.09 -39.83
N LEU A 379 2.63 -4.97 -39.20
CA LEU A 379 2.78 -3.69 -39.90
C LEU A 379 3.82 -3.77 -41.03
N VAL A 380 4.96 -4.41 -40.79
CA VAL A 380 6.02 -4.56 -41.79
C VAL A 380 5.64 -5.60 -42.86
N ASP A 381 5.21 -6.79 -42.44
CA ASP A 381 5.01 -7.93 -43.34
C ASP A 381 3.75 -7.78 -44.20
N GLU A 382 2.67 -7.23 -43.66
CA GLU A 382 1.36 -7.14 -44.35
C GLU A 382 1.11 -5.76 -44.97
N PHE A 383 1.62 -4.69 -44.36
CA PHE A 383 1.33 -3.32 -44.81
C PHE A 383 2.57 -2.54 -45.29
N GLY A 384 3.79 -3.08 -45.14
CA GLY A 384 5.03 -2.37 -45.49
C GLY A 384 5.28 -1.12 -44.64
N VAL A 385 4.65 -1.03 -43.47
CA VAL A 385 4.64 0.16 -42.60
C VAL A 385 5.72 0.06 -41.55
N GLN A 386 6.54 1.10 -41.45
CA GLN A 386 7.55 1.21 -40.40
C GLN A 386 6.97 1.93 -39.17
N VAL A 387 7.47 1.58 -37.99
CA VAL A 387 7.26 2.39 -36.77
C VAL A 387 8.54 3.18 -36.58
N ILE A 388 8.46 4.50 -36.39
CA ILE A 388 9.63 5.38 -36.24
C ILE A 388 9.39 6.30 -35.05
N VAL A 389 10.44 6.70 -34.34
CA VAL A 389 10.36 7.77 -33.32
C VAL A 389 10.82 9.07 -33.95
N LYS A 390 10.05 10.14 -33.81
CA LYS A 390 10.47 11.46 -34.30
C LYS A 390 11.75 11.90 -33.57
N ALA A 391 12.83 12.15 -34.30
CA ALA A 391 14.05 12.73 -33.75
C ALA A 391 13.85 14.24 -33.52
N ALA A 392 14.46 14.77 -32.46
CA ALA A 392 14.35 16.19 -32.13
C ALA A 392 14.93 17.05 -33.27
N GLY A 393 14.12 17.98 -33.82
CA GLY A 393 14.58 19.03 -34.74
C GLY A 393 14.01 19.03 -36.16
N GLU A 394 13.22 18.03 -36.57
CA GLU A 394 12.58 18.06 -37.89
C GLU A 394 11.23 18.82 -37.83
N ALA A 395 11.20 19.98 -38.47
CA ALA A 395 10.00 20.81 -38.63
C ALA A 395 8.87 20.05 -39.33
N ALA A 396 7.63 20.41 -38.97
CA ALA A 396 6.39 19.80 -39.45
C ALA A 396 6.14 20.03 -40.94
#